data_AF-A0A433B9R2-F1
#
_entry.id   AF-A0A433B9R2-F1
#
_cell.length_a   1.000
_cell.length_b   1.000
_cell.length_c   1.000
_cell.angle_alpha   90.00
_cell.angle_beta   90.00
_cell.angle_gamma   90.00
#
_symmetry.space_group_name_H-M   'P 1'
#
loop_
_entity.id
_entity.type
_entity.pdbx_description
1 polymer ?
#
loop_
_entity_poly.entity_id
_entity_poly.type
_entity_poly.pdbx_seq_one_letter_code
_entity_poly.pdbx_strand_id
1 'polypeptide(L)'
;MEEIPRELLQQPKDGLIRAITALPIFEGMVTNVDLRSRESMAILSLVDTDIRSRVLDQCQSLMPVLQGRPVFVRAIRAMPAIWEFDDEWYQRAQVHASIEQFAADDSVFLREWKPDIWQYWKSKYDVDLKKAINRNDSGTISRVNQQMHGIRVTVMLATLSAVRNGYRCPSEQNATERIEIPPPRQPSESFTFAALPPGTNTIFEYTSVSVIKQDCLLAALDMKESGLRPVVLNMASATSPGGGYRRGDGAQEENIFRRSNYFLSLDDPMNPRCPTYPIAEFGGIYTPDVTIFRDSEDSGYAFRRTPFTMDFIAVAAYRKPKLQNNCLSAEDAAKTRRKIEAIFAIALHKGHDSLLLSALGCGAFQNPPKQIA
;
A
#
# COMPACT_ATOMS: atom_id res chain seq x y z
N MET A 1 -25.22 -2.22 -19.27
CA MET A 1 -25.84 -0.95 -19.72
C MET A 1 -24.91 0.17 -19.29
N GLU A 2 -24.58 1.11 -20.17
CA GLU A 2 -23.67 2.22 -19.88
C GLU A 2 -24.43 3.37 -19.16
N GLU A 3 -23.77 4.06 -18.22
CA GLU A 3 -24.36 5.16 -17.42
C GLU A 3 -24.39 6.50 -18.19
N ILE A 4 -23.34 6.79 -18.96
CA ILE A 4 -23.21 7.92 -19.90
C ILE A 4 -22.86 7.36 -21.30
N PRO A 5 -23.62 7.67 -22.36
CA PRO A 5 -23.29 7.25 -23.72
C PRO A 5 -21.85 7.66 -24.13
N ARG A 6 -21.06 6.74 -24.68
CA ARG A 6 -19.66 6.99 -25.10
C ARG A 6 -19.50 8.20 -26.02
N GLU A 7 -20.50 8.47 -26.86
CA GLU A 7 -20.48 9.59 -27.79
C GLU A 7 -20.49 10.95 -27.06
N LEU A 8 -21.11 11.03 -25.88
CA LEU A 8 -21.06 12.23 -25.04
C LEU A 8 -19.67 12.42 -24.41
N LEU A 9 -18.99 11.32 -24.06
CA LEU A 9 -17.66 11.34 -23.45
C LEU A 9 -16.52 11.68 -24.44
N GLN A 10 -16.82 11.67 -25.74
CA GLN A 10 -15.90 12.12 -26.79
C GLN A 10 -15.94 13.64 -27.03
N GLN A 11 -16.86 14.36 -26.38
CA GLN A 11 -16.96 15.82 -26.46
C GLN A 11 -15.87 16.52 -25.64
N PRO A 12 -15.60 17.82 -25.88
CA PRO A 12 -14.69 18.60 -25.04
C PRO A 12 -15.07 18.52 -23.54
N LYS A 13 -14.11 18.15 -22.69
CA LYS A 13 -14.31 17.94 -21.24
C LYS A 13 -15.10 19.08 -20.59
N ASP A 14 -14.71 20.32 -20.84
CA ASP A 14 -15.34 21.49 -20.21
C ASP A 14 -16.81 21.64 -20.61
N GLY A 15 -17.17 21.25 -21.84
CA GLY A 15 -18.55 21.29 -22.33
C GLY A 15 -19.42 20.25 -21.62
N LEU A 16 -18.90 19.04 -21.45
CA LEU A 16 -19.62 17.97 -20.76
C LEU A 16 -19.74 18.25 -19.25
N ILE A 17 -18.69 18.77 -18.62
CA ILE A 17 -18.73 19.19 -17.20
C ILE A 17 -19.79 20.28 -16.98
N ARG A 18 -19.84 21.29 -17.85
CA ARG A 18 -20.88 22.33 -17.80
C ARG A 18 -22.28 21.74 -17.97
N ALA A 19 -22.47 20.81 -18.91
CA ALA A 19 -23.76 20.18 -19.14
C ALA A 19 -24.21 19.32 -17.94
N ILE A 20 -23.28 18.61 -17.29
CA ILE A 20 -23.57 17.82 -16.10
C ILE A 20 -23.92 18.71 -14.91
N THR A 21 -23.11 19.75 -14.65
CA THR A 21 -23.35 20.69 -13.53
C THR A 21 -24.60 21.54 -13.70
N ALA A 22 -25.06 21.75 -14.95
CA ALA A 22 -26.30 22.43 -15.26
C ALA A 22 -27.56 21.55 -15.17
N LEU A 23 -27.43 20.24 -14.87
CA LEU A 23 -28.61 19.43 -14.62
C LEU A 23 -29.34 19.98 -13.39
N PRO A 24 -30.68 20.18 -13.43
CA PRO A 24 -31.43 20.79 -12.34
C PRO A 24 -31.26 20.08 -10.99
N ILE A 25 -31.06 18.76 -11.02
CA ILE A 25 -30.80 17.94 -9.82
C ILE A 25 -29.47 18.27 -9.13
N PHE A 26 -28.56 19.00 -9.79
CA PHE A 26 -27.20 19.31 -9.34
C PHE A 26 -26.92 20.82 -9.21
N GLU A 27 -27.90 21.67 -9.49
CA GLU A 27 -27.72 23.12 -9.58
C GLU A 27 -27.23 23.71 -8.25
N GLY A 28 -26.05 24.35 -8.28
CA GLY A 28 -25.42 24.95 -7.09
C GLY A 28 -24.87 23.94 -6.07
N MET A 29 -24.89 22.64 -6.39
CA MET A 29 -24.58 21.57 -5.45
C MET A 29 -23.26 20.85 -5.74
N VAL A 30 -22.68 21.04 -6.92
CA VAL A 30 -21.49 20.32 -7.38
C VAL A 30 -20.23 21.14 -7.14
N THR A 31 -19.29 20.59 -6.39
CA THR A 31 -17.97 21.19 -6.12
C THR A 31 -16.89 20.69 -7.07
N ASN A 32 -17.05 19.49 -7.62
CA ASN A 32 -16.13 18.90 -8.58
C ASN A 32 -16.83 17.85 -9.47
N VAL A 33 -16.40 17.74 -10.73
CA VAL A 33 -16.85 16.71 -11.68
C VAL A 33 -15.65 15.95 -12.20
N ASP A 34 -15.62 14.65 -11.95
CA ASP A 34 -14.58 13.75 -12.44
C ASP A 34 -15.16 12.85 -13.54
N LEU A 35 -14.77 13.11 -14.79
CA LEU A 35 -15.24 12.38 -15.97
C LEU A 35 -14.42 11.09 -16.16
N ARG A 36 -15.12 9.95 -16.24
CA ARG A 36 -14.55 8.60 -16.34
C ARG A 36 -14.91 7.97 -17.68
N SER A 37 -14.07 8.23 -18.68
CA SER A 37 -14.35 7.84 -20.07
C SER A 37 -14.30 6.32 -20.29
N ARG A 38 -13.53 5.56 -19.50
CA ARG A 38 -13.42 4.09 -19.63
C ARG A 38 -14.65 3.37 -19.08
N GLU A 39 -15.19 3.88 -17.99
CA GLU A 39 -16.32 3.34 -17.25
C GLU A 39 -17.67 3.89 -17.72
N SER A 40 -17.64 4.81 -18.69
CA SER A 40 -18.82 5.50 -19.19
C SER A 40 -19.61 6.20 -18.07
N MET A 41 -18.93 6.93 -17.18
CA MET A 41 -19.57 7.58 -16.01
C MET A 41 -18.95 8.95 -15.65
N ALA A 42 -19.61 9.69 -14.76
CA ALA A 42 -19.10 10.91 -14.15
C ALA A 42 -19.35 10.90 -12.65
N ILE A 43 -18.36 11.32 -11.86
CA ILE A 43 -18.45 11.35 -10.39
C ILE A 43 -18.57 12.80 -9.95
N LEU A 44 -19.60 13.05 -9.15
CA LEU A 44 -19.95 14.37 -8.68
C LEU A 44 -19.57 14.48 -7.21
N SER A 45 -18.68 15.42 -6.89
CA SER A 45 -18.48 15.83 -5.49
C SER A 45 -19.54 16.86 -5.16
N LEU A 46 -20.29 16.62 -4.08
CA LEU A 46 -21.40 17.48 -3.65
C LEU A 46 -20.97 18.33 -2.45
N VAL A 47 -21.65 19.46 -2.24
CA VAL A 47 -21.31 20.42 -1.16
C VAL A 47 -21.46 19.81 0.24
N ASP A 48 -22.44 18.92 0.45
CA ASP A 48 -22.66 18.22 1.72
C ASP A 48 -23.36 16.85 1.54
N THR A 49 -23.44 16.08 2.62
CA THR A 49 -24.01 14.72 2.62
C THR A 49 -25.55 14.71 2.58
N ASP A 50 -26.23 15.78 2.99
CA ASP A 50 -27.70 15.88 2.96
C ASP A 50 -28.20 16.14 1.53
N ILE A 51 -27.42 16.87 0.72
CA ILE A 51 -27.61 17.00 -0.72
C ILE A 51 -27.58 15.62 -1.40
N ARG A 52 -26.65 14.73 -1.01
CA ARG A 52 -26.56 13.38 -1.58
C ARG A 52 -27.89 12.63 -1.47
N SER A 53 -28.53 12.67 -0.30
CA SER A 53 -29.82 12.01 -0.08
C SER A 53 -30.93 12.63 -0.92
N ARG A 54 -30.99 13.98 -1.00
CA ARG A 54 -31.99 14.69 -1.82
C ARG A 54 -31.86 14.38 -3.31
N VAL A 55 -30.64 14.37 -3.83
CA VAL A 55 -30.34 13.99 -5.22
C VAL A 55 -30.85 12.57 -5.49
N LEU A 56 -30.62 11.64 -4.57
CA LEU A 56 -31.03 10.25 -4.77
C LEU A 56 -32.54 10.05 -4.78
N ASP A 57 -33.25 10.73 -3.90
CA ASP A 57 -34.72 10.71 -3.89
C ASP A 57 -35.29 11.31 -5.18
N GLN A 58 -34.66 12.37 -5.70
CA GLN A 58 -35.03 12.95 -7.00
C GLN A 58 -34.74 11.99 -8.16
N CYS A 59 -33.62 11.27 -8.14
CA CYS A 59 -33.29 10.29 -9.20
C CYS A 59 -34.22 9.07 -9.21
N GLN A 60 -34.92 8.76 -8.12
CA GLN A 60 -35.96 7.72 -8.12
C GLN A 60 -37.25 8.15 -8.84
N SER A 61 -37.47 9.46 -8.98
CA SER A 61 -38.69 10.03 -9.57
C SER A 61 -38.48 10.70 -10.94
N LEU A 62 -37.23 11.05 -11.27
CA LEU A 62 -36.85 11.75 -12.49
C LEU A 62 -35.79 10.96 -13.24
N MET A 63 -35.95 10.80 -14.54
CA MET A 63 -34.90 10.32 -15.44
C MET A 63 -34.14 11.53 -16.00
N PRO A 64 -32.94 11.86 -15.49
CA PRO A 64 -32.20 13.02 -15.94
C PRO A 64 -31.80 12.87 -17.41
N VAL A 65 -31.84 14.00 -18.13
CA VAL A 65 -31.53 14.06 -19.55
C VAL A 65 -30.32 14.95 -19.74
N LEU A 66 -29.19 14.35 -20.10
CA LEU A 66 -27.94 15.05 -20.41
C LEU A 66 -27.88 15.28 -21.92
N GLN A 67 -27.96 16.53 -22.36
CA GLN A 67 -27.92 16.92 -23.78
C GLN A 67 -28.89 16.12 -24.67
N GLY A 68 -30.14 15.96 -24.22
CA GLY A 68 -31.17 15.23 -24.96
C GLY A 68 -31.07 13.71 -24.88
N ARG A 69 -30.11 13.15 -24.12
CA ARG A 69 -29.98 11.71 -23.88
C ARG A 69 -30.34 11.37 -22.43
N PRO A 70 -31.18 10.36 -22.19
CA PRO A 70 -31.40 9.88 -20.83
C PRO A 70 -30.10 9.33 -20.25
N VAL A 71 -29.79 9.71 -19.02
CA VAL A 71 -28.63 9.21 -18.28
C VAL A 71 -29.11 8.64 -16.95
N PHE A 72 -28.44 7.60 -16.48
CA PHE A 72 -28.73 7.02 -15.18
C PHE A 72 -27.85 7.66 -14.13
N VAL A 73 -28.48 8.21 -13.09
CA VAL A 73 -27.78 8.67 -11.89
C VAL A 73 -27.99 7.62 -10.82
N ARG A 74 -26.90 6.98 -10.39
CA ARG A 74 -26.89 6.05 -9.26
C ARG A 74 -26.01 6.61 -8.14
N ALA A 75 -26.43 6.50 -6.88
CA ALA A 75 -25.45 6.54 -5.80
C ALA A 75 -24.67 5.24 -5.84
N ILE A 76 -23.41 5.36 -6.24
CA ILE A 76 -22.46 4.33 -5.90
C ILE A 76 -22.05 4.63 -4.47
N ARG A 77 -22.61 3.89 -3.51
CA ARG A 77 -21.86 3.68 -2.28
C ARG A 77 -20.64 2.90 -2.72
N ALA A 78 -19.50 3.57 -2.80
CA ALA A 78 -18.24 2.97 -3.19
C ALA A 78 -17.78 2.04 -2.05
N MET A 79 -18.54 0.97 -1.83
CA MET A 79 -18.08 -0.15 -1.06
C MET A 79 -17.13 -0.92 -1.96
N PRO A 80 -15.98 -1.38 -1.45
CA PRO A 80 -15.20 -2.44 -2.08
C PRO A 80 -16.11 -3.63 -2.37
N ALA A 81 -16.72 -3.66 -3.57
CA ALA A 81 -17.36 -4.84 -4.11
C ALA A 81 -16.23 -5.81 -4.40
N ILE A 82 -15.78 -6.53 -3.37
CA ILE A 82 -14.69 -7.50 -3.50
C ILE A 82 -15.06 -8.63 -4.47
N TRP A 83 -16.35 -8.83 -4.74
CA TRP A 83 -16.84 -9.73 -5.79
C TRP A 83 -16.55 -9.25 -7.22
N GLU A 84 -16.17 -7.99 -7.45
CA GLU A 84 -15.68 -7.52 -8.76
C GLU A 84 -14.18 -7.81 -8.97
N PHE A 85 -13.47 -8.21 -7.92
CA PHE A 85 -12.08 -8.69 -7.98
C PHE A 85 -12.11 -10.20 -8.18
N ASP A 86 -12.70 -10.64 -9.29
CA ASP A 86 -12.66 -12.04 -9.68
C ASP A 86 -11.26 -12.42 -10.18
N ASP A 87 -11.06 -13.72 -10.40
CA ASP A 87 -9.78 -14.25 -10.85
C ASP A 87 -9.35 -13.60 -12.18
N GLU A 88 -10.29 -13.24 -13.06
CA GLU A 88 -9.98 -12.59 -14.34
C GLU A 88 -9.47 -11.15 -14.16
N TRP A 89 -10.13 -10.36 -13.30
CA TRP A 89 -9.68 -9.00 -12.99
C TRP A 89 -8.26 -9.03 -12.44
N TYR A 90 -8.00 -9.93 -11.49
CA TYR A 90 -6.68 -10.03 -10.87
C TYR A 90 -5.61 -10.45 -11.88
N GLN A 91 -5.90 -11.40 -12.77
CA GLN A 91 -4.98 -11.79 -13.84
C GLN A 91 -4.68 -10.62 -14.80
N ARG A 92 -5.69 -9.82 -15.16
CA ARG A 92 -5.50 -8.60 -15.97
C ARG A 92 -4.62 -7.57 -15.26
N ALA A 93 -4.82 -7.38 -13.95
CA ALA A 93 -4.05 -6.44 -13.13
C ALA A 93 -2.57 -6.84 -12.97
N GLN A 94 -2.22 -8.13 -13.10
CA GLN A 94 -0.83 -8.59 -13.00
C GLN A 94 0.04 -8.24 -14.23
N VAL A 95 -0.55 -7.84 -15.36
CA VAL A 95 0.16 -7.72 -16.64
C VAL A 95 1.10 -6.50 -16.71
N HIS A 96 0.95 -5.49 -15.84
CA HIS A 96 1.78 -4.27 -15.90
C HIS A 96 2.71 -4.09 -14.69
N ALA A 97 3.92 -3.59 -14.97
CA ALA A 97 4.99 -3.42 -13.97
C ALA A 97 4.95 -2.08 -13.21
N SER A 98 4.35 -1.03 -13.79
CA SER A 98 4.35 0.34 -13.25
C SER A 98 3.17 0.62 -12.31
N ILE A 99 3.37 1.50 -11.33
CA ILE A 99 2.30 2.03 -10.47
C ILE A 99 1.32 2.92 -11.24
N GLU A 100 1.74 3.49 -12.36
CA GLU A 100 0.95 4.40 -13.21
C GLU A 100 -0.26 3.71 -13.82
N GLN A 101 -0.22 2.37 -13.94
CA GLN A 101 -1.34 1.58 -14.45
C GLN A 101 -2.62 1.82 -13.63
N PHE A 102 -2.45 2.10 -12.34
CA PHE A 102 -3.54 2.40 -11.44
C PHE A 102 -3.82 3.89 -11.54
N ALA A 103 -4.36 4.33 -12.67
CA ALA A 103 -4.62 5.74 -12.97
C ALA A 103 -5.63 6.34 -11.98
N ALA A 104 -5.59 7.67 -11.77
CA ALA A 104 -6.52 8.39 -10.89
C ALA A 104 -8.02 8.16 -11.26
N ASP A 105 -8.21 7.76 -12.52
CA ASP A 105 -9.30 7.05 -13.17
C ASP A 105 -10.19 6.08 -12.40
N ASP A 106 -9.50 5.14 -11.75
CA ASP A 106 -10.08 3.81 -11.64
C ASP A 106 -11.13 3.79 -10.51
N SER A 107 -12.28 3.18 -10.80
CA SER A 107 -13.41 3.03 -9.87
C SER A 107 -13.01 2.41 -8.52
N VAL A 108 -11.86 1.72 -8.44
CA VAL A 108 -11.27 1.21 -7.21
C VAL A 108 -10.80 2.31 -6.24
N PHE A 109 -10.36 3.46 -6.75
CA PHE A 109 -9.83 4.58 -5.97
C PHE A 109 -10.92 5.38 -5.25
N LEU A 110 -12.18 5.21 -5.64
CA LEU A 110 -13.34 5.90 -5.09
C LEU A 110 -13.86 5.26 -3.81
N ARG A 111 -13.35 4.08 -3.45
CA ARG A 111 -13.94 3.23 -2.43
C ARG A 111 -13.37 3.57 -1.06
N GLU A 112 -14.26 3.90 -0.14
CA GLU A 112 -13.88 4.04 1.27
C GLU A 112 -13.41 2.68 1.79
N TRP A 113 -12.16 2.60 2.23
CA TRP A 113 -11.64 1.37 2.82
C TRP A 113 -12.35 1.06 4.14
N LYS A 114 -12.96 -0.12 4.22
CA LYS A 114 -13.59 -0.62 5.46
C LYS A 114 -12.84 -1.83 5.99
N PRO A 115 -12.29 -1.79 7.21
CA PRO A 115 -11.52 -2.89 7.76
C PRO A 115 -12.31 -4.21 7.86
N ASP A 116 -13.60 -4.13 8.15
CA ASP A 116 -14.50 -5.29 8.26
C ASP A 116 -14.54 -6.13 6.98
N ILE A 117 -14.40 -5.48 5.82
CA ILE A 117 -14.36 -6.15 4.54
C ILE A 117 -13.14 -7.07 4.47
N TRP A 118 -11.96 -6.57 4.82
CA TRP A 118 -10.76 -7.39 4.88
C TRP A 118 -10.92 -8.55 5.87
N GLN A 119 -11.42 -8.28 7.07
CA GLN A 119 -11.58 -9.30 8.11
C GLN A 119 -12.50 -10.42 7.66
N TYR A 120 -13.64 -10.08 7.04
CA TYR A 120 -14.58 -11.04 6.49
C TYR A 120 -13.93 -11.95 5.45
N TRP A 121 -13.26 -11.37 4.45
CA TRP A 121 -12.68 -12.16 3.36
C TRP A 121 -11.44 -12.95 3.80
N LYS A 122 -10.56 -12.37 4.62
CA LYS A 122 -9.43 -13.09 5.22
C LYS A 122 -9.93 -14.31 5.99
N SER A 123 -10.96 -14.14 6.83
CA SER A 123 -11.56 -15.25 7.58
C SER A 123 -12.14 -16.32 6.65
N LYS A 124 -12.87 -15.92 5.62
CA LYS A 124 -13.45 -16.86 4.64
C LYS A 124 -12.36 -17.66 3.90
N TYR A 125 -11.36 -16.97 3.37
CA TYR A 125 -10.27 -17.59 2.62
C TYR A 125 -9.39 -18.47 3.50
N ASP A 126 -9.18 -18.12 4.78
CA ASP A 126 -8.44 -18.97 5.71
C ASP A 126 -9.17 -20.30 5.99
N VAL A 127 -10.50 -20.27 6.10
CA VAL A 127 -11.35 -21.47 6.21
C VAL A 127 -11.28 -22.31 4.93
N ASP A 128 -11.39 -21.68 3.76
CA ASP A 128 -11.37 -22.37 2.47
C ASP A 128 -9.99 -22.99 2.18
N LEU A 129 -8.91 -22.28 2.52
CA LEU A 129 -7.54 -22.76 2.40
C LEU A 129 -7.31 -24.00 3.28
N LYS A 130 -7.73 -23.98 4.54
CA LYS A 130 -7.64 -25.13 5.45
C LYS A 130 -8.38 -26.35 4.90
N LYS A 131 -9.58 -26.17 4.36
CA LYS A 131 -10.35 -27.25 3.72
C LYS A 131 -9.63 -27.81 2.49
N ALA A 132 -9.05 -26.94 1.66
CA ALA A 132 -8.35 -27.34 0.44
C ALA A 132 -7.06 -28.11 0.75
N ILE A 133 -6.28 -27.65 1.74
CA ILE A 133 -5.09 -28.34 2.24
C ILE A 133 -5.45 -29.73 2.76
N ASN A 134 -6.49 -29.85 3.59
CA ASN A 134 -6.92 -31.15 4.13
C ASN A 134 -7.36 -32.14 3.03
N ARG A 135 -7.78 -31.64 1.87
CA ARG A 135 -8.20 -32.44 0.71
C ARG A 135 -7.08 -32.67 -0.31
N ASN A 136 -5.88 -32.10 -0.09
CA ASN A 136 -4.81 -32.03 -1.08
C ASN A 136 -5.27 -31.48 -2.45
N ASP A 137 -6.21 -30.53 -2.43
CA ASP A 137 -6.76 -29.90 -3.65
C ASP A 137 -5.90 -28.71 -4.07
N SER A 138 -4.87 -29.00 -4.88
CA SER A 138 -3.93 -27.99 -5.38
C SER A 138 -4.60 -26.88 -6.19
N GLY A 139 -5.68 -27.19 -6.92
CA GLY A 139 -6.43 -26.21 -7.71
C GLY A 139 -7.13 -25.19 -6.82
N THR A 140 -7.83 -25.66 -5.79
CA THR A 140 -8.48 -24.77 -4.82
C THR A 140 -7.46 -24.01 -3.96
N ILE A 141 -6.34 -24.62 -3.58
CA ILE A 141 -5.25 -23.90 -2.87
C ILE A 141 -4.75 -22.72 -3.73
N SER A 142 -4.48 -22.96 -5.01
CA SER A 142 -4.04 -21.91 -5.94
C SER A 142 -5.07 -20.78 -6.05
N ARG A 143 -6.35 -21.13 -6.23
CA ARG A 143 -7.45 -20.16 -6.31
C ARG A 143 -7.58 -19.31 -5.05
N VAL A 144 -7.55 -19.92 -3.86
CA VAL A 144 -7.67 -19.17 -2.60
C VAL A 144 -6.47 -18.24 -2.38
N ASN A 145 -5.26 -18.66 -2.77
CA ASN A 145 -4.09 -17.78 -2.74
C ASN A 145 -4.25 -16.58 -3.69
N GLN A 146 -4.79 -16.80 -4.90
CA GLN A 146 -5.09 -15.74 -5.85
C GLN A 146 -6.13 -14.76 -5.29
N GLN A 147 -7.17 -15.26 -4.62
CA GLN A 147 -8.16 -14.43 -3.94
C GLN A 147 -7.55 -13.59 -2.80
N MET A 148 -6.65 -14.19 -2.00
CA MET A 148 -5.89 -13.47 -0.97
C MET A 148 -5.02 -12.34 -1.57
N HIS A 149 -4.42 -12.58 -2.73
CA HIS A 149 -3.69 -11.53 -3.43
C HIS A 149 -4.63 -10.42 -3.92
N GLY A 150 -5.77 -10.78 -4.53
CA GLY A 150 -6.79 -9.83 -4.97
C GLY A 150 -7.21 -8.87 -3.86
N ILE A 151 -7.55 -9.37 -2.66
CA ILE A 151 -7.93 -8.49 -1.55
C ILE A 151 -6.77 -7.63 -1.04
N ARG A 152 -5.51 -8.07 -1.12
CA ARG A 152 -4.35 -7.23 -0.79
C ARG A 152 -4.10 -6.14 -1.82
N VAL A 153 -4.39 -6.41 -3.10
CA VAL A 153 -4.37 -5.39 -4.15
C VAL A 153 -5.42 -4.31 -3.85
N THR A 154 -6.60 -4.66 -3.35
CA THR A 154 -7.60 -3.65 -2.95
C THR A 154 -7.12 -2.73 -1.83
N VAL A 155 -6.41 -3.28 -0.82
CA VAL A 155 -5.76 -2.48 0.23
C VAL A 155 -4.75 -1.52 -0.39
N MET A 156 -3.87 -2.03 -1.26
CA MET A 156 -2.84 -1.25 -1.95
C MET A 156 -3.45 -0.09 -2.73
N LEU A 157 -4.51 -0.34 -3.50
CA LEU A 157 -5.20 0.70 -4.28
C LEU A 157 -5.83 1.78 -3.40
N ALA A 158 -6.46 1.37 -2.29
CA ALA A 158 -6.99 2.32 -1.32
C ALA A 158 -5.87 3.14 -0.63
N THR A 159 -4.68 2.56 -0.43
CA THR A 159 -3.48 3.26 0.07
C THR A 159 -2.99 4.29 -0.94
N LEU A 160 -2.87 3.93 -2.21
CA LEU A 160 -2.50 4.86 -3.27
C LEU A 160 -3.51 6.01 -3.41
N SER A 161 -4.80 5.73 -3.28
CA SER A 161 -5.86 6.76 -3.25
C SER A 161 -5.61 7.78 -2.15
N ALA A 162 -5.39 7.31 -0.92
CA ALA A 162 -5.19 8.17 0.25
C ALA A 162 -3.93 9.04 0.10
N VAL A 163 -2.82 8.48 -0.38
CA VAL A 163 -1.58 9.22 -0.58
C VAL A 163 -1.72 10.29 -1.67
N ARG A 164 -2.39 9.99 -2.79
CA ARG A 164 -2.64 10.96 -3.86
C ARG A 164 -3.48 12.15 -3.41
N ASN A 165 -4.49 11.89 -2.58
CA ASN A 165 -5.31 12.97 -2.02
C ASN A 165 -4.53 13.83 -1.02
N GLY A 166 -3.42 13.32 -0.48
CA GLY A 166 -2.62 13.98 0.58
C GLY A 166 -3.31 13.97 1.95
N TYR A 167 -4.53 13.44 2.06
CA TYR A 167 -5.28 13.32 3.30
C TYR A 167 -6.31 12.18 3.20
N ARG A 168 -6.86 11.81 4.37
CA ARG A 168 -8.01 10.93 4.48
C ARG A 168 -9.05 11.53 5.43
N CYS A 169 -10.34 11.40 5.09
CA CYS A 169 -11.44 11.72 5.98
C CYS A 169 -11.77 10.51 6.87
N PRO A 170 -11.76 10.61 8.21
CA PRO A 170 -11.99 9.44 9.07
C PRO A 170 -13.43 8.91 9.02
N SER A 171 -14.41 9.73 8.66
CA SER A 171 -15.82 9.33 8.52
C SER A 171 -16.51 10.08 7.38
N GLU A 172 -17.38 9.40 6.63
CA GLU A 172 -18.31 10.05 5.68
C GLU A 172 -19.20 11.09 6.38
N GLN A 173 -19.54 10.88 7.66
CA GLN A 173 -20.44 11.75 8.42
C GLN A 173 -19.76 13.06 8.83
N ASN A 174 -18.43 13.11 8.82
CA ASN A 174 -17.64 14.27 9.23
C ASN A 174 -16.59 14.59 8.16
N ALA A 175 -17.06 14.87 6.94
CA ALA A 175 -16.22 15.09 5.76
C ALA A 175 -15.25 16.29 5.86
N THR A 176 -15.44 17.14 6.87
CA THR A 176 -14.58 18.30 7.17
C THR A 176 -13.29 17.92 7.91
N GLU A 177 -13.28 16.80 8.64
CA GLU A 177 -12.09 16.33 9.33
C GLU A 177 -11.14 15.69 8.31
N ARG A 178 -9.92 16.23 8.20
CA ARG A 178 -8.87 15.73 7.29
C ARG A 178 -7.66 15.32 8.11
N ILE A 179 -7.32 14.03 8.03
CA ILE A 179 -6.07 13.50 8.56
C ILE A 179 -5.04 13.58 7.43
N GLU A 180 -4.06 14.45 7.58
CA GLU A 180 -3.01 14.66 6.58
C GLU A 180 -2.09 13.44 6.45
N ILE A 181 -1.67 13.16 5.22
CA ILE A 181 -0.66 12.17 4.88
C ILE A 181 0.49 12.94 4.23
N PRO A 182 1.41 13.52 5.02
CA PRO A 182 2.51 14.28 4.47
C PRO A 182 3.41 13.37 3.63
N PRO A 183 3.93 13.85 2.49
CA PRO A 183 4.93 13.12 1.73
C PRO A 183 6.26 13.05 2.52
N PRO A 184 7.14 12.08 2.21
CA PRO A 184 8.47 12.00 2.77
C PRO A 184 9.24 13.31 2.52
N ARG A 185 9.86 13.87 3.56
CA ARG A 185 10.51 15.19 3.51
C ARG A 185 11.91 15.14 2.92
N GLN A 186 12.55 13.98 3.03
CA GLN A 186 13.94 13.76 2.69
C GLN A 186 14.04 12.64 1.64
N PRO A 187 14.99 12.73 0.70
CA PRO A 187 15.18 11.70 -0.31
C PRO A 187 15.77 10.42 0.31
N SER A 188 15.52 9.30 -0.35
CA SER A 188 16.21 8.03 -0.08
C SER A 188 17.68 8.13 -0.47
N GLU A 189 18.55 7.40 0.23
CA GLU A 189 19.98 7.36 -0.05
C GLU A 189 20.46 5.91 -0.19
N SER A 190 21.16 5.63 -1.30
CA SER A 190 21.74 4.32 -1.58
C SER A 190 23.13 4.20 -0.98
N PHE A 191 23.34 3.14 -0.21
CA PHE A 191 24.61 2.77 0.39
C PHE A 191 25.19 1.54 -0.30
N THR A 192 26.51 1.51 -0.43
CA THR A 192 27.28 0.38 -0.96
C THR A 192 28.20 -0.17 0.12
N PHE A 193 29.17 -1.00 -0.26
CA PHE A 193 30.11 -1.63 0.68
C PHE A 193 31.15 -0.64 1.25
N ALA A 194 31.11 0.64 0.85
CA ALA A 194 32.02 1.65 1.34
C ALA A 194 31.92 1.80 2.86
N ALA A 195 33.06 2.01 3.52
CA ALA A 195 33.10 2.29 4.94
C ALA A 195 32.35 3.60 5.24
N LEU A 196 31.43 3.55 6.20
CA LEU A 196 30.66 4.71 6.62
C LEU A 196 31.22 5.24 7.94
N PRO A 197 31.50 6.55 8.06
CA PRO A 197 31.84 7.13 9.35
C PRO A 197 30.62 7.05 10.29
N PRO A 198 30.81 6.84 11.60
CA PRO A 198 29.69 6.84 12.53
C PRO A 198 29.00 8.21 12.54
N GLY A 199 27.67 8.21 12.56
CA GLY A 199 26.86 9.45 12.60
C GLY A 199 26.82 10.08 13.99
N THR A 200 27.09 9.29 15.04
CA THR A 200 27.22 9.76 16.42
C THR A 200 28.35 8.99 17.11
N ASN A 201 29.03 9.66 18.05
CA ASN A 201 30.02 9.04 18.93
C ASN A 201 29.43 8.72 20.31
N THR A 202 28.10 8.67 20.43
CA THR A 202 27.43 8.36 21.69
C THR A 202 27.67 6.90 22.03
N ILE A 203 28.35 6.67 23.15
CA ILE A 203 28.60 5.33 23.68
C ILE A 203 27.54 5.06 24.73
N PHE A 204 26.73 4.02 24.51
CA PHE A 204 25.79 3.52 25.49
C PHE A 204 26.49 2.48 26.39
N GLU A 205 26.11 2.43 27.67
CA GLU A 205 26.71 1.49 28.63
C GLU A 205 26.38 0.02 28.29
N TYR A 206 25.19 -0.23 27.74
CA TYR A 206 24.74 -1.55 27.31
C TYR A 206 23.74 -1.46 26.15
N THR A 207 23.61 -2.55 25.38
CA THR A 207 22.57 -2.71 24.36
C THR A 207 21.52 -3.69 24.86
N SER A 208 20.27 -3.24 25.00
CA SER A 208 19.16 -4.14 25.29
C SER A 208 18.72 -4.89 24.03
N VAL A 209 18.56 -6.22 24.13
CA VAL A 209 18.12 -7.07 23.03
C VAL A 209 16.92 -7.89 23.47
N SER A 210 15.82 -7.79 22.73
CA SER A 210 14.57 -8.51 23.00
C SER A 210 14.00 -9.10 21.72
N VAL A 211 13.37 -10.27 21.84
CA VAL A 211 12.61 -10.92 20.76
C VAL A 211 11.13 -10.87 21.13
N ILE A 212 10.33 -10.21 20.30
CA ILE A 212 8.90 -10.01 20.53
C ILE A 212 8.08 -10.55 19.36
N LYS A 213 6.93 -11.16 19.67
CA LYS A 213 5.96 -11.61 18.66
C LYS A 213 4.97 -10.49 18.38
N GLN A 214 5.41 -9.49 17.62
CA GLN A 214 4.63 -8.28 17.34
C GLN A 214 4.78 -7.84 15.88
N ASP A 215 3.79 -7.10 15.38
CA ASP A 215 3.89 -6.40 14.09
C ASP A 215 5.03 -5.37 14.12
N CYS A 216 5.86 -5.36 13.07
CA CYS A 216 7.06 -4.53 13.07
C CYS A 216 6.75 -3.03 13.18
N LEU A 217 5.73 -2.51 12.49
CA LEU A 217 5.44 -1.08 12.54
C LEU A 217 4.85 -0.66 13.89
N LEU A 218 4.10 -1.55 14.56
CA LEU A 218 3.61 -1.31 15.91
C LEU A 218 4.74 -1.36 16.94
N ALA A 219 5.64 -2.35 16.85
CA ALA A 219 6.81 -2.42 17.72
C ALA A 219 7.73 -1.19 17.59
N ALA A 220 7.94 -0.72 16.35
CA ALA A 220 8.70 0.50 16.10
C ALA A 220 8.02 1.74 16.69
N LEU A 221 6.68 1.80 16.65
CA LEU A 221 5.92 2.86 17.28
C LEU A 221 6.12 2.85 18.80
N ASP A 222 5.99 1.70 19.45
CA ASP A 222 6.20 1.56 20.90
C ASP A 222 7.61 2.01 21.33
N MET A 223 8.63 1.66 20.54
CA MET A 223 10.01 2.14 20.75
C MET A 223 10.10 3.66 20.64
N LYS A 224 9.47 4.25 19.63
CA LYS A 224 9.46 5.70 19.41
C LYS A 224 8.72 6.45 20.52
N GLU A 225 7.59 5.92 20.98
CA GLU A 225 6.82 6.46 22.11
C GLU A 225 7.58 6.35 23.44
N SER A 226 8.50 5.38 23.55
CA SER A 226 9.43 5.25 24.67
C SER A 226 10.63 6.22 24.61
N GLY A 227 10.66 7.13 23.62
CA GLY A 227 11.69 8.15 23.46
C GLY A 227 12.93 7.70 22.68
N LEU A 228 12.91 6.52 22.05
CA LEU A 228 13.98 6.06 21.18
C LEU A 228 13.83 6.61 19.76
N ARG A 229 14.90 6.51 18.95
CA ARG A 229 14.91 6.83 17.52
C ARG A 229 15.10 5.57 16.65
N PRO A 230 14.09 4.68 16.58
CA PRO A 230 14.21 3.40 15.88
C PRO A 230 14.32 3.58 14.36
N VAL A 231 15.07 2.68 13.73
CA VAL A 231 15.02 2.43 12.29
C VAL A 231 14.55 1.01 12.02
N VAL A 232 13.64 0.86 11.06
CA VAL A 232 13.00 -0.44 10.74
C VAL A 232 13.71 -1.09 9.56
N LEU A 233 14.07 -2.36 9.70
CA LEU A 233 14.55 -3.17 8.59
C LEU A 233 13.39 -3.44 7.61
N ASN A 234 13.50 -2.94 6.38
CA ASN A 234 12.73 -3.45 5.24
C ASN A 234 13.48 -4.66 4.64
N MET A 235 12.91 -5.85 4.77
CA MET A 235 13.46 -7.10 4.20
C MET A 235 13.22 -7.14 2.69
N ALA A 236 13.95 -6.26 1.99
CA ALA A 236 13.61 -5.82 0.66
C ALA A 236 13.88 -6.86 -0.44
N SER A 237 13.12 -6.77 -1.51
CA SER A 237 13.48 -7.34 -2.80
C SER A 237 14.72 -6.64 -3.35
N ALA A 238 15.66 -7.43 -3.87
CA ALA A 238 16.89 -6.90 -4.46
C ALA A 238 16.62 -6.08 -5.73
N THR A 239 15.54 -6.38 -6.45
CA THR A 239 15.34 -5.90 -7.84
C THR A 239 14.08 -5.06 -8.02
N SER A 240 13.17 -5.04 -7.05
CA SER A 240 11.86 -4.42 -7.22
C SER A 240 11.46 -3.70 -5.95
N PRO A 241 11.31 -2.37 -5.96
CA PRO A 241 10.88 -1.64 -4.78
C PRO A 241 9.51 -2.14 -4.30
N GLY A 242 9.40 -2.41 -3.00
CA GLY A 242 8.14 -2.91 -2.44
C GLY A 242 7.83 -4.36 -2.83
N GLY A 243 8.79 -5.08 -3.43
CA GLY A 243 8.64 -6.48 -3.79
C GLY A 243 7.45 -6.72 -4.72
N GLY A 244 6.49 -7.49 -4.24
CA GLY A 244 5.25 -7.81 -4.95
C GLY A 244 4.01 -7.08 -4.48
N TYR A 245 4.14 -5.91 -3.85
CA TYR A 245 2.99 -5.25 -3.22
C TYR A 245 1.88 -4.92 -4.21
N ARG A 246 2.24 -4.58 -5.46
CA ARG A 246 1.29 -4.38 -6.58
C ARG A 246 0.52 -5.64 -6.97
N ARG A 247 1.11 -6.81 -6.76
CA ARG A 247 0.51 -8.11 -7.03
C ARG A 247 -0.20 -8.69 -5.81
N GLY A 248 -0.22 -7.98 -4.67
CA GLY A 248 -0.83 -8.50 -3.46
C GLY A 248 -0.02 -9.60 -2.77
N ASP A 249 1.29 -9.66 -3.01
CA ASP A 249 2.18 -10.57 -2.27
C ASP A 249 2.17 -10.20 -0.77
N GLY A 250 2.34 -11.20 0.10
CA GLY A 250 2.04 -11.12 1.53
C GLY A 250 3.23 -11.03 2.48
N ALA A 251 4.43 -10.62 2.03
CA ALA A 251 5.58 -10.53 2.91
C ALA A 251 5.64 -9.17 3.64
N GLN A 252 6.66 -9.01 4.48
CA GLN A 252 6.84 -7.84 5.33
C GLN A 252 6.99 -6.55 4.52
N GLU A 253 7.84 -6.56 3.49
CA GLU A 253 8.05 -5.42 2.60
C GLU A 253 6.72 -4.95 2.00
N GLU A 254 5.93 -5.87 1.44
CA GLU A 254 4.66 -5.53 0.82
C GLU A 254 3.63 -5.01 1.84
N ASN A 255 3.66 -5.55 3.07
CA ASN A 255 2.79 -5.08 4.15
C ASN A 255 3.14 -3.63 4.54
N ILE A 256 4.43 -3.28 4.64
CA ILE A 256 4.88 -1.92 4.92
C ILE A 256 4.41 -0.97 3.80
N PHE A 257 4.61 -1.34 2.54
CA PHE A 257 4.18 -0.53 1.39
C PHE A 257 2.66 -0.33 1.36
N ARG A 258 1.87 -1.34 1.71
CA ARG A 258 0.41 -1.22 1.82
C ARG A 258 -0.04 -0.29 2.96
N ARG A 259 0.80 -0.02 3.97
CA ARG A 259 0.42 0.73 5.18
C ARG A 259 0.97 2.15 5.25
N SER A 260 1.75 2.55 4.25
CA SER A 260 2.52 3.77 4.29
C SER A 260 2.59 4.46 2.92
N ASN A 261 3.25 5.61 2.87
CA ASN A 261 3.56 6.33 1.65
C ASN A 261 4.95 5.95 1.07
N TYR A 262 5.55 4.83 1.52
CA TYR A 262 6.93 4.46 1.20
C TYR A 262 7.21 4.36 -0.31
N PHE A 263 6.19 4.01 -1.11
CA PHE A 263 6.32 3.98 -2.57
C PHE A 263 6.73 5.35 -3.15
N LEU A 264 6.36 6.49 -2.53
CA LEU A 264 6.79 7.82 -2.97
C LEU A 264 8.32 7.98 -2.95
N SER A 265 9.01 7.25 -2.08
CA SER A 265 10.45 7.33 -1.93
C SER A 265 11.23 6.35 -2.81
N LEU A 266 10.62 5.21 -3.17
CA LEU A 266 11.32 4.09 -3.80
C LEU A 266 10.80 3.69 -5.19
N ASP A 267 9.59 4.11 -5.54
CA ASP A 267 8.84 3.50 -6.64
C ASP A 267 7.91 4.48 -7.38
N ASP A 268 8.03 5.77 -7.07
CA ASP A 268 7.28 6.81 -7.76
C ASP A 268 8.02 7.22 -9.03
N PRO A 269 7.48 6.93 -10.22
CA PRO A 269 8.13 7.27 -11.48
C PRO A 269 8.24 8.78 -11.70
N MET A 270 7.44 9.59 -10.98
CA MET A 270 7.52 11.05 -11.01
C MET A 270 8.56 11.61 -10.06
N ASN A 271 9.14 10.78 -9.18
CA ASN A 271 10.21 11.19 -8.27
C ASN A 271 11.59 10.88 -8.89
N PRO A 272 12.29 11.87 -9.46
CA PRO A 272 13.60 11.65 -10.08
C PRO A 272 14.70 11.31 -9.06
N ARG A 273 14.40 11.39 -7.75
CA ARG A 273 15.30 11.02 -6.67
C ARG A 273 15.07 9.61 -6.16
N CYS A 274 14.17 8.83 -6.78
CA CYS A 274 14.06 7.42 -6.44
C CYS A 274 15.40 6.71 -6.70
N PRO A 275 15.87 5.89 -5.76
CA PRO A 275 17.14 5.18 -5.88
C PRO A 275 17.07 4.16 -7.01
N THR A 276 18.20 3.93 -7.66
CA THR A 276 18.30 2.92 -8.73
C THR A 276 18.30 1.52 -8.15
N TYR A 277 17.50 0.63 -8.75
CA TYR A 277 17.52 -0.81 -8.49
C TYR A 277 18.36 -1.52 -9.58
N PRO A 278 19.05 -2.63 -9.25
CA PRO A 278 18.96 -3.39 -8.00
C PRO A 278 19.71 -2.75 -6.81
N ILE A 279 19.28 -3.09 -5.60
CA ILE A 279 19.99 -2.73 -4.35
C ILE A 279 21.39 -3.34 -4.39
N ALA A 280 22.40 -2.55 -3.99
CA ALA A 280 23.78 -3.02 -3.90
C ALA A 280 23.89 -4.29 -3.03
N GLU A 281 24.65 -5.28 -3.48
CA GLU A 281 24.73 -6.59 -2.81
C GLU A 281 25.16 -6.47 -1.34
N PHE A 282 26.19 -5.66 -1.06
CA PHE A 282 26.69 -5.39 0.29
C PHE A 282 26.39 -3.94 0.66
N GLY A 283 25.11 -3.59 0.74
CA GLY A 283 24.64 -2.25 1.03
C GLY A 283 23.15 -2.25 1.31
N GLY A 284 22.52 -1.09 1.16
CA GLY A 284 21.09 -0.92 1.39
C GLY A 284 20.61 0.46 0.98
N ILE A 285 19.31 0.68 1.07
CA ILE A 285 18.71 2.00 0.83
C ILE A 285 18.17 2.51 2.16
N TYR A 286 18.66 3.65 2.61
CA TYR A 286 18.08 4.36 3.74
C TYR A 286 16.94 5.26 3.26
N THR A 287 15.78 5.19 3.91
CA THR A 287 14.65 6.06 3.61
C THR A 287 14.09 6.68 4.88
N PRO A 288 14.28 7.99 5.09
CA PRO A 288 13.73 8.70 6.23
C PRO A 288 12.26 9.12 6.03
N ASP A 289 11.60 9.47 7.13
CA ASP A 289 10.32 10.21 7.15
C ASP A 289 9.17 9.53 6.39
N VAL A 290 9.15 8.20 6.32
CA VAL A 290 8.03 7.45 5.72
C VAL A 290 6.82 7.55 6.66
N THR A 291 5.69 8.00 6.15
CA THR A 291 4.44 8.15 6.92
C THR A 291 3.65 6.85 6.92
N ILE A 292 3.45 6.27 8.10
CA ILE A 292 2.59 5.13 8.36
C ILE A 292 1.22 5.66 8.81
N PHE A 293 0.21 5.40 8.00
CA PHE A 293 -1.15 5.89 8.22
C PHE A 293 -2.19 4.76 8.26
N ARG A 294 -1.76 3.50 8.12
CA ARG A 294 -2.61 2.33 8.38
C ARG A 294 -2.06 1.44 9.49
N ASP A 295 -3.00 0.89 10.23
CA ASP A 295 -2.78 -0.14 11.24
C ASP A 295 -2.51 -1.51 10.58
N SER A 296 -2.26 -2.52 11.39
CA SER A 296 -1.82 -3.87 11.03
C SER A 296 -2.80 -4.60 10.10
N GLU A 297 -2.29 -5.65 9.44
CA GLU A 297 -3.12 -6.57 8.65
C GLU A 297 -4.21 -7.25 9.49
N ASP A 298 -3.99 -7.46 10.79
CA ASP A 298 -4.97 -8.05 11.70
C ASP A 298 -6.11 -7.08 12.04
N SER A 299 -5.81 -5.78 12.14
CA SER A 299 -6.83 -4.73 12.25
C SER A 299 -7.66 -4.53 10.97
N GLY A 300 -7.29 -5.21 9.88
CA GLY A 300 -7.87 -4.99 8.56
C GLY A 300 -7.37 -3.74 7.85
N TYR A 301 -6.10 -3.39 8.07
CA TYR A 301 -5.48 -2.22 7.44
C TYR A 301 -6.25 -0.92 7.72
N ALA A 302 -6.82 -0.81 8.94
CA ALA A 302 -7.59 0.35 9.34
C ALA A 302 -6.75 1.63 9.23
N PHE A 303 -7.36 2.71 8.77
CA PHE A 303 -6.68 4.01 8.82
C PHE A 303 -6.47 4.42 10.28
N ARG A 304 -5.27 4.93 10.58
CA ARG A 304 -4.96 5.45 11.92
C ARG A 304 -5.53 6.85 12.07
N ARG A 305 -6.02 7.17 13.27
CA ARG A 305 -6.39 8.55 13.64
C ARG A 305 -5.17 9.46 13.73
N THR A 306 -4.06 8.89 14.19
CA THR A 306 -2.77 9.58 14.31
C THR A 306 -1.73 8.81 13.50
N PRO A 307 -1.45 9.23 12.25
CA PRO A 307 -0.30 8.73 11.50
C PRO A 307 1.00 9.05 12.23
N PHE A 308 2.04 8.27 11.94
CA PHE A 308 3.38 8.49 12.50
C PHE A 308 4.43 8.27 11.42
N THR A 309 5.60 8.87 11.58
CA THR A 309 6.74 8.66 10.69
C THR A 309 7.70 7.60 11.22
N MET A 310 8.36 6.90 10.31
CA MET A 310 9.44 5.95 10.64
C MET A 310 10.51 5.98 9.57
N ASP A 311 11.75 5.73 9.98
CA ASP A 311 12.87 5.60 9.07
C ASP A 311 13.12 4.11 8.77
N PHE A 312 13.56 3.82 7.55
CA PHE A 312 13.74 2.45 7.07
C PHE A 312 15.12 2.23 6.47
N ILE A 313 15.63 1.01 6.64
CA ILE A 313 16.80 0.49 5.91
C ILE A 313 16.35 -0.71 5.10
N ALA A 314 16.35 -0.59 3.77
CA ALA A 314 16.04 -1.66 2.84
C ALA A 314 17.29 -2.46 2.49
N VAL A 315 17.33 -3.74 2.89
CA VAL A 315 18.43 -4.66 2.58
C VAL A 315 17.85 -5.99 2.10
N ALA A 316 18.37 -6.48 0.98
CA ALA A 316 17.92 -7.73 0.38
C ALA A 316 18.72 -8.93 0.88
N ALA A 317 18.03 -9.93 1.43
CA ALA A 317 18.59 -11.24 1.72
C ALA A 317 18.84 -12.05 0.43
N TYR A 318 19.68 -13.09 0.51
CA TYR A 318 19.80 -14.03 -0.60
C TYR A 318 18.54 -14.88 -0.75
N ARG A 319 18.06 -15.03 -1.98
CA ARG A 319 16.91 -15.88 -2.30
C ARG A 319 17.39 -17.31 -2.53
N LYS A 320 16.91 -18.26 -1.71
CA LYS A 320 17.26 -19.68 -1.75
C LYS A 320 18.79 -19.88 -1.78
N PRO A 321 19.51 -19.41 -0.74
CA PRO A 321 20.97 -19.53 -0.69
C PRO A 321 21.40 -20.99 -0.70
N LYS A 322 22.67 -21.24 -1.05
CA LYS A 322 23.26 -22.58 -1.04
C LYS A 322 23.39 -23.06 0.40
N LEU A 323 22.79 -24.22 0.68
CA LEU A 323 22.83 -24.85 1.99
C LEU A 323 23.82 -26.02 2.03
N GLN A 324 24.46 -26.21 3.18
CA GLN A 324 25.25 -27.38 3.57
C GLN A 324 24.78 -27.81 4.96
N ASN A 325 24.29 -29.05 5.10
CA ASN A 325 23.74 -29.59 6.36
C ASN A 325 22.66 -28.68 6.99
N ASN A 326 21.73 -28.17 6.17
CA ASN A 326 20.66 -27.23 6.56
C ASN A 326 21.13 -25.86 7.09
N CYS A 327 22.42 -25.54 6.97
CA CYS A 327 22.98 -24.22 7.23
C CYS A 327 23.42 -23.57 5.91
N LEU A 328 23.58 -22.25 5.86
CA LEU A 328 24.25 -21.55 4.77
C LEU A 328 25.64 -22.13 4.55
N SER A 329 26.02 -22.28 3.29
CA SER A 329 27.41 -22.54 2.91
C SER A 329 28.34 -21.46 3.50
N ALA A 330 29.61 -21.78 3.72
CA ALA A 330 30.57 -20.83 4.29
C ALA A 330 30.64 -19.50 3.51
N GLU A 331 30.55 -19.57 2.18
CA GLU A 331 30.51 -18.40 1.31
C GLU A 331 29.24 -17.55 1.52
N ASP A 332 28.06 -18.17 1.48
CA ASP A 332 26.80 -17.46 1.67
C ASP A 332 26.64 -16.94 3.11
N ALA A 333 27.21 -17.64 4.10
CA ALA A 333 27.26 -17.17 5.48
C ALA A 333 28.10 -15.89 5.60
N ALA A 334 29.29 -15.86 4.99
CA ALA A 334 30.16 -14.68 4.97
C ALA A 334 29.50 -13.50 4.24
N LYS A 335 28.87 -13.76 3.10
CA LYS A 335 28.13 -12.73 2.34
C LYS A 335 26.90 -12.21 3.09
N THR A 336 26.13 -13.10 3.72
CA THR A 336 24.97 -12.75 4.55
C THR A 336 25.40 -11.92 5.75
N ARG A 337 26.49 -12.28 6.40
CA ARG A 337 27.09 -11.48 7.47
C ARG A 337 27.40 -10.06 7.01
N ARG A 338 28.02 -9.88 5.84
CA ARG A 338 28.30 -8.54 5.29
C ARG A 338 27.04 -7.73 5.01
N LYS A 339 25.95 -8.38 4.57
CA LYS A 339 24.63 -7.72 4.42
C LYS A 339 24.07 -7.26 5.76
N ILE A 340 24.20 -8.10 6.80
CA ILE A 340 23.79 -7.75 8.16
C ILE A 340 24.62 -6.58 8.69
N GLU A 341 25.95 -6.63 8.54
CA GLU A 341 26.86 -5.55 8.92
C GLU A 341 26.49 -4.22 8.25
N ALA A 342 26.05 -4.24 6.99
CA ALA A 342 25.56 -3.04 6.30
C ALA A 342 24.32 -2.42 6.97
N ILE A 343 23.39 -3.23 7.50
CA ILE A 343 22.22 -2.71 8.25
C ILE A 343 22.69 -1.89 9.45
N PHE A 344 23.59 -2.45 10.27
CA PHE A 344 24.12 -1.79 11.45
C PHE A 344 24.97 -0.55 11.09
N ALA A 345 25.81 -0.65 10.07
CA ALA A 345 26.65 0.45 9.63
C ALA A 345 25.83 1.65 9.13
N ILE A 346 24.78 1.41 8.34
CA ILE A 346 23.87 2.47 7.86
C ILE A 346 23.13 3.09 9.04
N ALA A 347 22.60 2.29 9.96
CA ALA A 347 21.88 2.78 11.13
C ALA A 347 22.76 3.68 12.02
N LEU A 348 23.99 3.24 12.30
CA LEU A 348 24.97 4.01 13.07
C LEU A 348 25.37 5.29 12.32
N HIS A 349 25.59 5.21 11.01
CA HIS A 349 25.89 6.36 10.16
C HIS A 349 24.76 7.40 10.15
N LYS A 350 23.51 6.96 10.20
CA LYS A 350 22.31 7.82 10.31
C LYS A 350 21.95 8.19 11.75
N GLY A 351 22.75 7.73 12.72
CA GLY A 351 22.68 8.09 14.13
C GLY A 351 21.49 7.51 14.89
N HIS A 352 20.89 6.42 14.39
CA HIS A 352 19.85 5.73 15.14
C HIS A 352 20.41 5.10 16.41
N ASP A 353 19.67 5.23 17.51
CA ASP A 353 20.00 4.64 18.81
C ASP A 353 19.43 3.22 18.98
N SER A 354 18.54 2.81 18.08
CA SER A 354 17.77 1.59 18.20
C SER A 354 17.37 1.03 16.85
N LEU A 355 17.25 -0.29 16.78
CA LEU A 355 17.03 -1.06 15.57
C LEU A 355 15.84 -1.99 15.77
N LEU A 356 14.88 -1.92 14.86
CA LEU A 356 13.85 -2.95 14.74
C LEU A 356 14.20 -3.91 13.61
N LEU A 357 14.73 -5.07 13.99
CA LEU A 357 15.09 -6.15 13.07
C LEU A 357 13.94 -7.15 12.90
N SER A 358 14.12 -8.09 11.97
CA SER A 358 13.17 -9.16 11.67
C SER A 358 13.92 -10.36 11.11
N ALA A 359 13.23 -11.49 10.91
CA ALA A 359 13.81 -12.74 10.41
C ALA A 359 14.21 -12.63 8.91
N LEU A 360 15.29 -11.90 8.64
CA LEU A 360 15.78 -11.51 7.31
C LEU A 360 15.86 -12.72 6.37
N GLY A 361 15.05 -12.70 5.32
CA GLY A 361 15.03 -13.75 4.29
C GLY A 361 14.52 -15.13 4.74
N CYS A 362 13.99 -15.27 5.95
CA CYS A 362 13.58 -16.56 6.51
C CYS A 362 12.21 -17.06 6.02
N GLY A 363 11.46 -16.20 5.31
CA GLY A 363 10.18 -16.56 4.69
C GLY A 363 10.36 -17.09 3.26
N ALA A 364 9.81 -16.36 2.28
CA ALA A 364 9.83 -16.75 0.86
C ALA A 364 11.25 -17.00 0.28
N PHE A 365 12.29 -16.47 0.92
CA PHE A 365 13.69 -16.60 0.50
C PHE A 365 14.40 -17.81 1.13
N GLN A 366 13.77 -18.54 2.05
CA GLN A 366 14.25 -19.82 2.58
C GLN A 366 15.64 -19.78 3.24
N ASN A 367 15.99 -18.68 3.91
CA ASN A 367 17.18 -18.62 4.75
C ASN A 367 16.95 -19.38 6.07
N PRO A 368 17.96 -20.08 6.63
CA PRO A 368 17.82 -20.83 7.87
C PRO A 368 17.69 -19.88 9.09
N PRO A 369 16.54 -19.84 9.80
CA PRO A 369 16.29 -18.82 10.82
C PRO A 369 17.27 -18.83 11.98
N LYS A 370 17.73 -20.03 12.40
CA LYS A 370 18.69 -20.19 13.50
C LYS A 370 20.08 -19.62 13.22
N GLN A 371 20.45 -19.43 11.96
CA GLN A 371 21.74 -18.88 11.58
C GLN A 371 21.64 -17.39 11.22
N ILE A 372 20.43 -16.93 10.87
CA ILE A 372 20.15 -15.51 10.64
C ILE A 372 20.03 -14.74 11.95
N ALA A 373 19.38 -15.33 12.96
CA ALA A 373 19.39 -14.86 14.34
C ALA A 373 20.78 -15.06 14.96
#